data_AF-A0A2H0MI03-F1
#
_entry.id   AF-A0A2H0MI03-F1
#
_cell.length_a   1.000
_cell.length_b   1.000
_cell.length_c   1.000
_cell.angle_alpha   90.00
_cell.angle_beta   90.00
_cell.angle_gamma   90.00
#
_symmetry.space_group_name_H-M   'P 1'
#
loop_
_entity.id
_entity.type
_entity.pdbx_description
1 polymer ?
#
loop_
_entity_poly.entity_id
_entity_poly.type
_entity_poly.pdbx_seq_one_letter_code
_entity_poly.pdbx_strand_id
1 'polypeptide(L)'
;MEISAENNPATLKADYKFTERDETFLREMKPHVEQFAEAFLDGFYLYIWNFGQTAEFLKDDMVLKRHRTQIRKWYLELFNGSYDIPYFQKLYKIGEVHVKLGLPTHYVNAAFNFVRVFTLDRVYQQYGDDPDRTGRLKAVEKILDINLDVLTSSYREGEMGRFLSLSPLEKTLLGFLKKISSYFNYLLAGALVLVAFSAIGLFGFDVYLLFSGQTSMETGILTTLGSLLILWAAIELIHEEIKRLKGGSFALEAFIALAIAALIRKILILSLSTTNTMNVLMYGGLVLCLGISYWLIVHKTKLND
;
A
#
# COMPACT_ATOMS: atom_id res chain seq x y z
N MET A 1 -20.14 25.10 7.14
CA MET A 1 -19.47 23.80 7.12
C MET A 1 -20.37 22.88 7.92
N GLU A 2 -21.35 22.27 7.26
CA GLU A 2 -22.30 21.38 7.90
C GLU A 2 -21.55 20.13 8.34
N ILE A 3 -21.59 19.86 9.64
CA ILE A 3 -21.27 18.55 10.18
C ILE A 3 -22.24 17.60 9.48
N SER A 4 -21.73 16.68 8.66
CA SER A 4 -22.55 15.64 8.00
C SER A 4 -23.49 15.00 9.03
N ALA A 5 -24.71 14.62 8.63
CA ALA A 5 -25.72 14.08 9.55
C ALA A 5 -25.22 12.89 10.40
N GLU A 6 -24.17 12.19 9.93
CA GLU A 6 -23.45 11.11 10.62
C GLU A 6 -22.62 11.57 11.84
N ASN A 7 -22.31 12.86 11.97
CA ASN A 7 -21.41 13.39 13.01
C ASN A 7 -22.12 14.27 14.06
N ASN A 8 -23.46 14.18 14.19
CA ASN A 8 -24.18 14.88 15.26
C ASN A 8 -23.77 14.30 16.64
N PRO A 9 -23.29 15.12 17.60
CA PRO A 9 -22.85 14.62 18.90
C PRO A 9 -23.89 13.80 19.67
N ALA A 10 -25.18 14.10 19.50
CA ALA A 10 -26.26 13.39 20.16
C ALA A 10 -26.45 11.96 19.60
N THR A 11 -26.38 11.80 18.27
CA THR A 11 -26.48 10.48 17.63
C THR A 11 -25.24 9.65 17.93
N LEU A 12 -24.06 10.27 17.84
CA LEU A 12 -22.78 9.62 18.12
C LEU A 12 -22.74 9.06 19.55
N LYS A 13 -23.12 9.85 20.56
CA LYS A 13 -23.20 9.34 21.94
C LYS A 13 -24.22 8.20 22.08
N ALA A 14 -25.36 8.29 21.40
CA ALA A 14 -26.39 7.25 21.45
C ALA A 14 -25.90 5.92 20.88
N ASP A 15 -25.21 5.95 19.74
CA ASP A 15 -24.69 4.75 19.05
C ASP A 15 -23.68 3.97 19.93
N TYR A 16 -22.83 4.70 20.66
CA TYR A 16 -21.86 4.12 21.60
C TYR A 16 -22.43 3.87 23.01
N LYS A 17 -23.72 4.13 23.23
CA LYS A 17 -24.37 4.08 24.56
C LYS A 17 -23.55 4.86 25.61
N PHE A 18 -23.10 6.04 25.21
CA PHE A 18 -22.30 6.94 26.03
C PHE A 18 -23.24 7.84 26.84
N THR A 19 -23.18 7.69 28.17
CA THR A 19 -24.15 8.24 29.12
C THR A 19 -23.50 9.30 30.03
N GLU A 20 -24.31 10.06 30.75
CA GLU A 20 -23.83 11.00 31.79
C GLU A 20 -22.99 10.32 32.88
N ARG A 21 -23.22 9.02 33.13
CA ARG A 21 -22.39 8.24 34.06
C ARG A 21 -20.98 8.05 33.53
N ASP A 22 -20.83 7.80 32.22
CA ASP A 22 -19.51 7.72 31.57
C ASP A 22 -18.79 9.08 31.66
N GLU A 23 -19.49 10.18 31.42
CA GLU A 23 -18.94 11.54 31.57
C GLU A 23 -18.47 11.82 33.00
N THR A 24 -19.25 11.38 33.99
CA THR A 24 -18.91 11.51 35.40
C THR A 24 -17.67 10.70 35.75
N PHE A 25 -17.57 9.44 35.29
CA PHE A 25 -16.38 8.62 35.49
C PHE A 25 -15.13 9.26 34.90
N LEU A 26 -15.21 9.78 33.67
CA LEU A 26 -14.10 10.43 32.99
C LEU A 26 -13.65 11.68 33.76
N ARG A 27 -14.60 12.51 34.22
CA ARG A 27 -14.31 13.70 35.03
C ARG A 27 -13.63 13.37 36.35
N GLU A 28 -14.09 12.34 37.05
CA GLU A 28 -13.50 11.88 38.32
C GLU A 28 -12.10 11.30 38.14
N MET A 29 -11.79 10.70 36.99
CA MET A 29 -10.47 10.17 36.68
C MET A 29 -9.45 11.25 36.33
N LYS A 30 -9.89 12.44 35.93
CA LYS A 30 -9.01 13.52 35.44
C LYS A 30 -7.83 13.86 36.37
N PRO A 31 -8.01 14.05 37.69
CA PRO A 31 -6.89 14.39 38.57
C PRO A 31 -5.81 13.31 38.64
N HIS A 32 -6.18 12.04 38.48
CA HIS A 32 -5.23 10.92 38.44
C HIS A 32 -4.53 10.84 37.09
N VAL A 33 -5.27 11.06 36.00
CA VAL A 33 -4.70 11.11 34.63
C VAL A 33 -3.65 12.20 34.49
N GLU A 34 -3.87 13.36 35.10
CA GLU A 34 -2.90 14.45 35.11
C GLU A 34 -1.55 14.05 35.73
N GLN A 35 -1.53 13.12 36.70
CA GLN A 35 -0.29 12.66 37.34
C GLN A 35 0.58 11.80 36.42
N PHE A 36 -0.02 11.05 35.49
CA PHE A 36 0.70 10.20 34.55
C PHE A 36 0.74 10.74 33.12
N ALA A 37 0.30 11.98 32.89
CA ALA A 37 0.28 12.61 31.57
C ALA A 37 1.67 12.77 30.95
N GLU A 38 2.71 13.07 31.73
CA GLU A 38 4.07 13.17 31.19
C GLU A 38 4.63 11.79 30.79
N ALA A 39 4.41 10.76 31.61
CA ALA A 39 4.77 9.40 31.27
C ALA A 39 4.03 8.88 30.02
N PHE A 40 2.76 9.29 29.85
CA PHE A 40 2.00 9.03 28.63
C PHE A 40 2.68 9.65 27.40
N LEU A 41 3.07 10.93 27.48
CA LEU A 41 3.70 11.61 26.35
C LEU A 41 5.02 10.95 25.97
N ASP A 42 5.85 10.60 26.95
CA ASP A 42 7.14 9.97 26.69
C ASP A 42 6.96 8.62 26.00
N GLY A 43 6.03 7.79 26.48
CA GLY A 43 5.71 6.52 25.84
C GLY A 43 5.09 6.68 24.45
N PHE A 44 4.21 7.67 24.27
CA PHE A 44 3.57 7.97 22.99
C PHE A 44 4.61 8.33 21.93
N TYR A 45 5.57 9.17 22.29
CA TYR A 45 6.63 9.59 21.38
C TYR A 45 7.61 8.48 21.05
N LEU A 46 8.00 7.68 22.05
CA LEU A 46 8.80 6.48 21.82
C LEU A 46 8.11 5.51 20.84
N TYR A 47 6.78 5.38 20.96
CA TYR A 47 6.00 4.50 20.11
C TYR A 47 5.94 4.99 18.65
N ILE A 48 5.53 6.24 18.42
CA ILE A 48 5.35 6.76 17.05
C ILE A 48 6.66 6.96 16.29
N TRP A 49 7.80 7.09 16.99
CA TRP A 49 9.12 7.16 16.35
C TRP A 49 9.45 5.88 15.58
N ASN A 50 8.81 4.76 15.91
CA ASN A 50 8.99 3.49 15.20
C ASN A 50 8.21 3.42 13.87
N PHE A 51 7.46 4.46 13.49
CA PHE A 51 6.69 4.48 12.24
C PHE A 51 7.53 4.81 10.99
N GLY A 52 8.86 4.70 11.08
CA GLY A 52 9.79 4.90 9.98
C GLY A 52 9.69 6.30 9.37
N GLN A 53 9.45 6.36 8.05
CA GLN A 53 9.33 7.64 7.32
C GLN A 53 8.20 8.54 7.84
N THR A 54 7.23 8.00 8.57
CA THR A 54 6.15 8.81 9.15
C THR A 54 6.65 9.69 10.30
N ALA A 55 7.71 9.29 10.99
CA ALA A 55 8.33 10.13 12.02
C ALA A 55 8.97 11.40 11.41
N GLU A 56 9.16 11.46 10.09
CA GLU A 56 9.73 12.63 9.41
C GLU A 56 8.87 13.89 9.52
N PHE A 57 7.55 13.74 9.69
CA PHE A 57 6.64 14.88 9.92
C PHE A 57 6.95 15.66 11.21
N LEU A 58 7.72 15.05 12.12
CA LEU A 58 8.06 15.59 13.45
C LEU A 58 9.54 15.92 13.61
N LYS A 59 10.33 15.99 12.53
CA LYS A 59 11.78 16.29 12.57
C LYS A 59 12.11 17.71 13.03
N ASP A 60 11.20 18.66 12.84
CA ASP A 60 11.39 20.04 13.29
C ASP A 60 11.08 20.16 14.80
N ASP A 61 12.06 20.62 15.58
CA ASP A 61 11.94 20.75 17.05
C ASP A 61 10.78 21.66 17.50
N MET A 62 10.47 22.72 16.74
CA MET A 62 9.34 23.60 17.04
C MET A 62 8.01 22.89 16.75
N VAL A 63 7.93 22.16 15.64
CA VAL A 63 6.76 21.34 15.31
C VAL A 63 6.55 20.26 16.37
N LEU A 64 7.60 19.57 16.79
CA LEU A 64 7.56 18.55 17.83
C LEU A 64 7.04 19.10 19.17
N LYS A 65 7.58 20.24 19.64
CA LYS A 65 7.12 20.87 20.89
C LYS A 65 5.65 21.28 20.83
N ARG A 66 5.23 21.86 19.70
CA ARG A 66 3.81 22.22 19.48
C ARG A 66 2.93 20.98 19.47
N HIS A 67 3.32 19.94 18.73
CA HIS A 67 2.58 18.69 18.66
C HIS A 67 2.47 18.03 20.04
N ARG A 68 3.56 17.98 20.82
CA ARG A 68 3.56 17.43 22.20
C ARG A 68 2.59 18.18 23.09
N THR A 69 2.51 19.49 22.96
CA THR A 69 1.56 20.32 23.70
C THR A 69 0.11 20.02 23.29
N GLN A 70 -0.15 19.83 21.99
CA GLN A 70 -1.49 19.48 21.51
C GLN A 70 -1.92 18.07 21.92
N ILE A 71 -1.04 17.08 21.83
CA ILE A 71 -1.32 15.70 22.28
C ILE A 71 -1.59 15.68 23.78
N ARG A 72 -0.80 16.39 24.60
CA ARG A 72 -1.07 16.53 26.04
C ARG A 72 -2.45 17.11 26.30
N LYS A 73 -2.78 18.20 25.61
CA LYS A 73 -4.07 18.89 25.74
C LYS A 73 -5.23 17.95 25.35
N TRP A 74 -5.12 17.29 24.19
CA TRP A 74 -6.12 16.34 23.72
C TRP A 74 -6.30 15.19 24.70
N TYR A 75 -5.20 14.60 25.20
CA TYR A 75 -5.25 13.49 26.15
C TYR A 75 -5.99 13.86 27.44
N LEU A 76 -5.74 15.04 28.00
CA LEU A 76 -6.45 15.52 29.20
C LEU A 76 -7.91 15.88 28.91
N GLU A 77 -8.22 16.34 27.70
CA GLU A 77 -9.60 16.66 27.29
C GLU A 77 -10.49 15.41 27.19
N LEU A 78 -9.92 14.21 26.98
CA LEU A 78 -10.66 12.94 27.08
C LEU A 78 -11.30 12.72 28.46
N PHE A 79 -10.85 13.46 29.48
CA PHE A 79 -11.30 13.34 30.87
C PHE A 79 -12.01 14.59 31.38
N ASN A 80 -12.41 15.52 30.51
CA ASN A 80 -13.12 16.73 30.94
C ASN A 80 -14.55 16.44 31.43
N GLY A 81 -15.18 15.36 30.96
CA GLY A 81 -16.57 15.02 31.28
C GLY A 81 -17.61 15.96 30.66
N SER A 82 -17.23 16.68 29.60
CA SER A 82 -18.15 17.45 28.75
C SER A 82 -17.72 17.30 27.30
N TYR A 83 -18.61 16.77 26.47
CA TYR A 83 -18.35 16.45 25.07
C TYR A 83 -19.49 17.00 24.21
N ASP A 84 -19.37 18.28 23.85
CA ASP A 84 -20.34 19.05 23.10
C ASP A 84 -19.91 19.24 21.63
N ILE A 85 -20.69 20.00 20.85
CA ILE A 85 -20.37 20.30 19.46
C ILE A 85 -18.94 20.87 19.29
N PRO A 86 -18.50 21.88 20.08
CA PRO A 86 -17.13 22.38 20.04
C PRO A 86 -16.04 21.30 20.21
N TYR A 87 -16.23 20.35 21.13
CA TYR A 87 -15.30 19.23 21.33
C TYR A 87 -15.11 18.42 20.04
N PHE A 88 -16.22 18.00 19.42
CA PHE A 88 -16.16 17.18 18.20
C PHE A 88 -15.70 17.97 16.98
N GLN A 89 -16.05 19.25 16.86
CA GLN A 89 -15.53 20.12 15.79
C GLN A 89 -14.01 20.28 15.86
N LYS A 90 -13.45 20.39 17.07
CA LYS A 90 -12.00 20.45 17.26
C LYS A 90 -11.35 19.14 16.80
N LEU A 91 -11.92 18.01 17.19
CA LEU A 91 -11.41 16.69 16.82
C LEU A 91 -11.46 16.44 15.31
N TYR A 92 -12.54 16.83 14.65
CA TYR A 92 -12.67 16.78 13.21
C TYR A 92 -11.56 17.59 12.51
N LYS A 93 -11.29 18.82 12.97
CA LYS A 93 -10.19 19.65 12.44
C LYS A 93 -8.82 19.00 12.65
N ILE A 94 -8.60 18.30 13.77
CA ILE A 94 -7.37 17.54 14.00
C ILE A 94 -7.22 16.46 12.92
N GLY A 95 -8.28 15.72 12.63
CA GLY A 95 -8.28 14.73 11.56
C GLY A 95 -7.97 15.32 10.18
N GLU A 96 -8.59 16.46 9.82
CA GLU A 96 -8.30 17.18 8.57
C GLU A 96 -6.81 17.55 8.43
N VAL A 97 -6.16 17.94 9.53
CA VAL A 97 -4.72 18.25 9.52
C VAL A 97 -3.89 17.01 9.19
N HIS A 98 -4.21 15.86 9.77
CA HIS A 98 -3.50 14.61 9.47
C HIS A 98 -3.69 14.16 8.01
N VAL A 99 -4.90 14.32 7.47
CA VAL A 99 -5.19 14.09 6.04
C VAL A 99 -4.34 15.00 5.15
N LYS A 100 -4.27 16.29 5.47
CA LYS A 100 -3.49 17.29 4.69
C LYS A 100 -2.00 16.99 4.70
N LEU A 101 -1.47 16.43 5.79
CA LEU A 101 -0.08 15.98 5.88
C LEU A 101 0.17 14.67 5.12
N GLY A 102 -0.89 13.96 4.69
CA GLY A 102 -0.77 12.67 4.02
C GLY A 102 -0.40 11.54 4.98
N LEU A 103 -0.67 11.69 6.28
CA LEU A 103 -0.42 10.65 7.28
C LEU A 103 -1.37 9.47 7.02
N PRO A 104 -0.89 8.25 6.71
CA PRO A 104 -1.78 7.10 6.51
C PRO A 104 -2.64 6.82 7.76
N THR A 105 -3.95 6.59 7.57
CA THR A 105 -4.92 6.31 8.65
C THR A 105 -4.50 5.14 9.54
N HIS A 106 -3.76 4.18 8.98
CA HIS A 106 -3.15 3.07 9.73
C HIS A 106 -2.36 3.53 10.97
N TYR A 107 -1.54 4.58 10.84
CA TYR A 107 -0.72 5.06 11.95
C TYR A 107 -1.51 5.80 13.01
N VAL A 108 -2.63 6.44 12.64
CA VAL A 108 -3.57 6.99 13.61
C VAL A 108 -4.20 5.88 14.44
N ASN A 109 -4.67 4.81 13.80
CA ASN A 109 -5.23 3.64 14.50
C ASN A 109 -4.20 3.00 15.44
N ALA A 110 -2.96 2.86 14.98
CA ALA A 110 -1.85 2.34 15.78
C ALA A 110 -1.55 3.23 16.99
N ALA A 111 -1.54 4.56 16.81
CA ALA A 111 -1.34 5.52 17.90
C ALA A 111 -2.47 5.47 18.93
N PHE A 112 -3.73 5.35 18.50
CA PHE A 112 -4.88 5.15 19.39
C PHE A 112 -4.80 3.83 20.18
N ASN A 113 -4.28 2.76 19.57
CA ASN A 113 -4.02 1.52 20.31
C ASN A 113 -3.04 1.74 21.47
N PHE A 114 -1.94 2.47 21.24
CA PHE A 114 -1.02 2.83 22.32
C PHE A 114 -1.72 3.61 23.43
N VAL A 115 -2.49 4.66 23.06
CA VAL A 115 -3.24 5.49 24.03
C VAL A 115 -4.18 4.62 24.87
N ARG A 116 -4.91 3.70 24.22
CA ARG A 116 -5.82 2.76 24.87
C ARG A 116 -5.10 1.86 25.86
N VAL A 117 -4.09 1.12 25.42
CA VAL A 117 -3.37 0.16 26.27
C VAL A 117 -2.74 0.87 27.48
N PHE A 118 -2.05 1.99 27.24
CA PHE A 118 -1.45 2.78 28.33
C PHE A 118 -2.50 3.24 29.34
N THR A 119 -3.61 3.80 28.86
CA THR A 119 -4.62 4.40 29.74
C THR A 119 -5.36 3.34 30.55
N LEU A 120 -5.73 2.21 29.93
CA LEU A 120 -6.42 1.13 30.63
C LEU A 120 -5.54 0.51 31.71
N ASP A 121 -4.25 0.32 31.46
CA ASP A 121 -3.30 -0.17 32.47
C ASP A 121 -3.22 0.77 33.67
N ARG A 122 -3.10 2.08 33.44
CA ARG A 122 -3.09 3.09 34.52
C ARG A 122 -4.39 3.13 35.32
N VAL A 123 -5.54 3.08 34.64
CA VAL A 123 -6.84 3.04 35.31
C VAL A 123 -7.00 1.75 36.11
N TYR A 124 -6.56 0.61 35.58
CA TYR A 124 -6.61 -0.67 36.28
C TYR A 124 -5.80 -0.67 37.57
N GLN A 125 -4.57 -0.13 37.52
CA GLN A 125 -3.68 -0.02 38.68
C GLN A 125 -4.22 0.97 39.73
N GLN A 126 -4.72 2.13 39.31
CA GLN A 126 -5.19 3.18 40.22
C GLN A 126 -6.50 2.82 40.94
N TYR A 127 -7.39 2.09 40.26
CA TYR A 127 -8.75 1.81 40.74
C TYR A 127 -8.97 0.32 41.05
N GLY A 128 -7.91 -0.41 41.43
CA GLY A 128 -7.93 -1.87 41.62
C GLY A 128 -9.11 -2.39 42.47
N ASP A 129 -9.42 -1.69 43.56
CA ASP A 129 -10.47 -2.05 44.53
C ASP A 129 -11.79 -1.27 44.33
N ASP A 130 -11.89 -0.40 43.32
CA ASP A 130 -13.09 0.39 43.06
C ASP A 130 -14.21 -0.53 42.52
N PRO A 131 -15.39 -0.62 43.17
CA PRO A 131 -16.52 -1.42 42.67
C PRO A 131 -16.99 -0.97 41.28
N ASP A 132 -16.77 0.30 40.92
CA ASP A 132 -17.08 0.90 39.62
C ASP A 132 -15.92 0.86 38.62
N ARG A 133 -14.80 0.16 38.90
CA ARG A 133 -13.63 0.05 38.00
C ARG A 133 -14.04 -0.36 36.58
N THR A 134 -14.93 -1.34 36.45
CA THR A 134 -15.42 -1.79 35.13
C THR A 134 -16.17 -0.67 34.40
N GLY A 135 -16.92 0.16 35.12
CA GLY A 135 -17.59 1.34 34.56
C GLY A 135 -16.60 2.38 34.05
N ARG A 136 -15.53 2.64 34.82
CA ARG A 136 -14.43 3.54 34.42
C ARG A 136 -13.71 3.06 33.17
N LEU A 137 -13.34 1.78 33.11
CA LEU A 137 -12.69 1.18 31.93
C LEU A 137 -13.60 1.28 30.69
N LYS A 138 -14.89 0.99 30.82
CA LYS A 138 -15.86 1.14 29.73
C LYS A 138 -15.98 2.59 29.26
N ALA A 139 -15.97 3.56 30.19
CA ALA A 139 -16.04 4.97 29.83
C ALA A 139 -14.81 5.42 29.01
N VAL A 140 -13.61 4.93 29.38
CA VAL A 140 -12.37 5.16 28.62
C VAL A 140 -12.45 4.56 27.22
N GLU A 141 -12.88 3.30 27.09
CA GLU A 141 -13.01 2.66 25.78
C GLU A 141 -13.96 3.41 24.87
N LYS A 142 -15.16 3.75 25.36
CA LYS A 142 -16.16 4.48 24.58
C LYS A 142 -15.63 5.83 24.11
N ILE A 143 -15.00 6.63 24.98
CA ILE A 143 -14.53 7.96 24.57
C ILE A 143 -13.37 7.88 23.56
N LEU A 144 -12.50 6.87 23.68
CA LEU A 144 -11.42 6.63 22.72
C LEU A 144 -11.96 6.19 21.36
N ASP A 145 -12.93 5.28 21.34
CA ASP A 145 -13.54 4.81 20.08
C ASP A 145 -14.34 5.91 19.40
N ILE A 146 -15.13 6.69 20.17
CA ILE A 146 -15.80 7.90 19.67
C ILE A 146 -14.79 8.89 19.08
N ASN A 147 -13.63 9.08 19.73
CA ASN A 147 -12.60 9.97 19.22
C ASN A 147 -12.00 9.45 17.91
N LEU A 148 -11.77 8.14 17.82
CA LEU A 148 -11.24 7.50 16.63
C LEU A 148 -12.23 7.58 15.47
N ASP A 149 -13.51 7.38 15.73
CA ASP A 149 -14.59 7.47 14.75
C ASP A 149 -14.63 8.85 14.09
N VAL A 150 -14.73 9.92 14.89
CA VAL A 150 -14.77 11.30 14.38
C VAL A 150 -13.48 11.69 13.65
N LEU A 151 -12.32 11.22 14.12
CA LEU A 151 -11.05 11.50 13.46
C LEU A 151 -10.97 10.76 12.12
N THR A 152 -11.34 9.49 12.07
CA THR A 152 -11.32 8.69 10.83
C THR A 152 -12.42 9.07 9.84
N SER A 153 -13.54 9.64 10.29
CA SER A 153 -14.57 10.18 9.40
C SER A 153 -14.04 11.34 8.57
N SER A 154 -13.16 12.18 9.13
CA SER A 154 -12.47 13.24 8.38
C SER A 154 -11.51 12.70 7.31
N TYR A 155 -10.94 11.51 7.50
CA TYR A 155 -10.12 10.83 6.49
C TYR A 155 -10.96 10.37 5.31
N ARG A 156 -12.10 9.74 5.58
CA ARG A 156 -13.04 9.32 4.53
C ARG A 156 -13.54 10.53 3.74
N GLU A 157 -13.91 11.61 4.42
CA GLU A 157 -14.40 12.84 3.78
C GLU A 157 -13.28 13.58 3.05
N GLY A 158 -12.04 13.57 3.56
CA GLY A 158 -10.89 14.19 2.91
C GLY A 158 -10.39 13.43 1.68
N GLU A 159 -10.35 12.10 1.73
CA GLU A 159 -10.04 11.27 0.56
C GLU A 159 -11.14 11.35 -0.50
N MET A 160 -12.41 11.30 -0.07
CA MET A 160 -13.55 11.53 -0.95
C MET A 160 -13.52 12.95 -1.50
N GLY A 161 -13.18 13.95 -0.68
CA GLY A 161 -13.03 15.35 -1.07
C GLY A 161 -11.93 15.56 -2.10
N ARG A 162 -10.78 14.89 -1.95
CA ARG A 162 -9.70 14.92 -2.95
C ARG A 162 -10.09 14.20 -4.25
N PHE A 163 -10.84 13.11 -4.14
CA PHE A 163 -11.42 12.43 -5.29
C PHE A 163 -12.51 13.29 -5.97
N LEU A 164 -13.29 14.05 -5.20
CA LEU A 164 -14.35 14.93 -5.66
C LEU A 164 -13.83 16.30 -6.14
N SER A 165 -12.67 16.76 -5.67
CA SER A 165 -12.03 18.02 -6.09
C SER A 165 -11.33 17.92 -7.44
N LEU A 166 -11.17 16.70 -7.96
CA LEU A 166 -10.83 16.51 -9.36
C LEU A 166 -11.94 17.14 -10.22
N SER A 167 -11.54 17.96 -11.19
CA SER A 167 -12.44 18.52 -12.19
C SER A 167 -13.27 17.41 -12.84
N PRO A 168 -14.53 17.64 -13.23
CA PRO A 168 -15.31 16.66 -13.98
C PRO A 168 -14.55 16.07 -15.19
N LEU A 169 -13.68 16.88 -15.80
CA LEU A 169 -12.78 16.47 -16.88
C LEU A 169 -11.69 15.50 -16.39
N GLU A 170 -11.05 15.79 -15.27
CA GLU A 170 -10.00 14.95 -14.69
C GLU A 170 -10.56 13.60 -14.25
N LYS A 171 -11.76 13.57 -13.64
CA LYS A 171 -12.45 12.33 -13.27
C LYS A 171 -12.78 11.49 -14.51
N THR A 172 -13.32 12.12 -15.54
CA THR A 172 -13.67 11.45 -16.80
C THR A 172 -12.42 10.91 -17.48
N LEU A 173 -11.35 11.71 -17.53
CA LEU A 173 -10.07 11.31 -18.11
C LEU A 173 -9.42 10.18 -17.33
N LEU A 174 -9.36 10.25 -16.00
CA LEU A 174 -8.79 9.18 -15.16
C LEU A 174 -9.61 7.90 -15.26
N GLY A 175 -10.95 8.00 -15.25
CA GLY A 175 -11.83 6.86 -15.46
C GLY A 175 -11.64 6.23 -16.84
N PHE A 176 -11.55 7.05 -17.88
CA PHE A 176 -11.28 6.63 -19.26
C PHE A 176 -9.90 5.96 -19.39
N LEU A 177 -8.84 6.58 -18.84
CA LEU A 177 -7.48 6.04 -18.84
C LEU A 177 -7.39 4.70 -18.10
N LYS A 178 -8.04 4.58 -16.93
CA LYS A 178 -8.11 3.31 -16.20
C LYS A 178 -8.83 2.24 -17.02
N LYS A 179 -9.96 2.57 -17.64
CA LYS A 179 -10.74 1.64 -18.45
C LYS A 179 -9.97 1.19 -19.69
N ILE A 180 -9.32 2.13 -20.39
CA ILE A 180 -8.46 1.83 -21.55
C ILE A 180 -7.26 0.99 -21.14
N SER A 181 -6.57 1.36 -20.07
CA SER A 181 -5.42 0.60 -19.57
C SER A 181 -5.84 -0.84 -19.23
N SER A 182 -6.98 -1.01 -18.57
CA SER A 182 -7.53 -2.34 -18.28
C SER A 182 -7.84 -3.13 -19.55
N TYR A 183 -8.45 -2.50 -20.55
CA TYR A 183 -8.72 -3.14 -21.85
C TYR A 183 -7.43 -3.60 -22.55
N PHE A 184 -6.39 -2.75 -22.59
CA PHE A 184 -5.09 -3.11 -23.17
C PHE A 184 -4.42 -4.28 -22.44
N ASN A 185 -4.52 -4.35 -21.10
CA ASN A 185 -3.99 -5.48 -20.35
C ASN A 185 -4.72 -6.79 -20.71
N TYR A 186 -6.05 -6.78 -20.81
CA TYR A 186 -6.79 -7.97 -21.23
C TYR A 186 -6.50 -8.38 -22.68
N LEU A 187 -6.38 -7.39 -23.57
CA LEU A 187 -6.00 -7.64 -24.97
C LEU A 187 -4.61 -8.27 -25.06
N LEU A 188 -3.63 -7.75 -24.31
CA LEU A 188 -2.27 -8.27 -24.29
C LEU A 188 -2.24 -9.69 -23.70
N ALA A 189 -2.92 -9.94 -22.58
CA ALA A 189 -3.05 -11.26 -21.98
C ALA A 189 -3.66 -12.27 -22.98
N GLY A 190 -4.74 -11.88 -23.66
CA GLY A 190 -5.38 -12.71 -24.69
C GLY A 190 -4.46 -12.99 -25.88
N ALA A 191 -3.71 -11.98 -26.35
CA ALA A 191 -2.75 -12.14 -27.43
C ALA A 191 -1.60 -13.09 -27.04
N LEU A 192 -1.08 -13.00 -25.81
CA LEU A 192 -0.04 -13.90 -25.31
C LEU A 192 -0.52 -15.35 -25.23
N VAL A 193 -1.76 -15.56 -24.78
CA VAL A 193 -2.38 -16.91 -24.77
C VAL A 193 -2.49 -17.47 -26.19
N LEU A 194 -2.91 -16.65 -27.16
CA LEU A 194 -2.98 -17.07 -28.56
C LEU A 194 -1.60 -17.45 -29.13
N VAL A 195 -0.55 -16.69 -28.78
CA VAL A 195 0.83 -16.98 -29.16
C VAL A 195 1.29 -18.29 -28.54
N ALA A 196 0.99 -18.55 -27.27
CA ALA A 196 1.34 -19.80 -26.60
C ALA A 196 0.68 -21.01 -27.28
N PHE A 197 -0.62 -20.93 -27.61
CA PHE A 197 -1.31 -21.99 -28.36
C PHE A 197 -0.72 -22.21 -29.75
N SER A 198 -0.42 -21.13 -30.47
CA SER A 198 0.21 -21.20 -31.80
C SER A 198 1.61 -21.84 -31.71
N ALA A 199 2.38 -21.53 -30.67
CA ALA A 199 3.70 -22.11 -30.43
C ALA A 199 3.63 -23.61 -30.12
N ILE A 200 2.61 -24.06 -29.37
CA ILE A 200 2.36 -25.51 -29.15
C ILE A 200 2.09 -26.22 -30.49
N GLY A 201 1.25 -25.63 -31.34
CA GLY A 201 0.95 -26.18 -32.67
C GLY A 201 2.19 -26.25 -33.57
N LEU A 202 2.99 -25.17 -33.58
CA LEU A 202 4.25 -25.11 -34.32
C LEU A 202 5.25 -26.17 -33.84
N PHE A 203 5.41 -26.32 -32.52
CA PHE A 203 6.27 -27.35 -31.94
C PHE A 203 5.83 -28.76 -32.35
N GLY A 204 4.53 -29.05 -32.30
CA GLY A 204 4.00 -30.34 -32.75
C GLY A 204 4.29 -30.60 -34.24
N PHE A 205 4.19 -29.56 -35.08
CA PHE A 205 4.52 -29.65 -36.50
C PHE A 205 6.02 -29.86 -36.75
N ASP A 206 6.89 -29.15 -36.04
CA ASP A 206 8.34 -29.32 -36.12
C ASP A 206 8.77 -30.75 -35.72
N VAL A 207 8.18 -31.29 -34.65
CA VAL A 207 8.39 -32.66 -34.21
C VAL A 207 7.92 -33.65 -35.29
N TYR A 208 6.76 -33.42 -35.89
CA TYR A 208 6.27 -34.26 -36.98
C TYR A 208 7.22 -34.27 -38.19
N LEU A 209 7.75 -33.11 -38.59
CA LEU A 209 8.72 -33.01 -39.69
C LEU A 209 10.03 -33.75 -39.39
N LEU A 210 10.50 -33.68 -38.15
CA LEU A 210 11.71 -34.38 -37.70
C LEU A 210 11.52 -35.91 -37.78
N PHE A 211 10.40 -36.44 -37.27
CA PHE A 211 10.13 -37.88 -37.25
C PHE A 211 9.75 -38.44 -38.62
N SER A 212 9.13 -37.64 -39.50
CA SER A 212 8.80 -38.05 -40.87
C SER A 212 10.01 -38.04 -41.82
N GLY A 213 11.19 -37.63 -41.34
CA GLY A 213 12.44 -37.65 -42.11
C GLY A 213 12.48 -36.63 -43.25
N GLN A 214 11.62 -35.61 -43.22
CA GLN A 214 11.55 -34.58 -44.28
C GLN A 214 12.64 -33.51 -44.16
N THR A 215 13.30 -33.40 -43.00
CA THR A 215 14.39 -32.45 -42.74
C THR A 215 15.66 -33.18 -42.27
N SER A 216 16.83 -32.56 -42.46
CA SER A 216 18.07 -33.09 -41.87
C SER A 216 17.98 -33.04 -40.34
N MET A 217 18.59 -34.04 -39.68
CA MET A 217 18.55 -34.15 -38.21
C MET A 217 18.97 -32.86 -37.52
N GLU A 218 20.02 -32.20 -38.02
CA GLU A 218 20.53 -30.93 -37.48
C GLU A 218 19.49 -29.80 -37.60
N THR A 219 18.87 -29.66 -38.77
CA THR A 219 17.89 -28.60 -39.00
C THR A 219 16.60 -28.85 -38.21
N GLY A 220 16.14 -30.10 -38.13
CA GLY A 220 14.94 -30.46 -37.38
C GLY A 220 15.10 -30.27 -35.87
N ILE A 221 16.27 -30.56 -35.30
CA ILE A 221 16.57 -30.26 -33.88
C ILE A 221 16.56 -28.75 -33.65
N LEU A 222 17.19 -27.97 -34.53
CA LEU A 222 17.27 -26.50 -34.40
C LEU A 222 15.90 -25.83 -34.49
N THR A 223 15.01 -26.28 -35.39
CA THR A 223 13.65 -25.73 -35.50
C THR A 223 12.80 -26.08 -34.28
N THR A 224 12.86 -27.34 -33.82
CA THR A 224 12.14 -27.82 -32.63
C THR A 224 12.57 -27.10 -31.35
N LEU A 225 13.88 -26.90 -31.16
CA LEU A 225 14.41 -26.11 -30.05
C LEU A 225 13.95 -24.65 -30.15
N GLY A 226 13.87 -24.12 -31.37
CA GLY A 226 13.39 -22.79 -31.67
C GLY A 226 11.93 -22.56 -31.30
N SER A 227 11.03 -23.49 -31.63
CA SER A 227 9.61 -23.42 -31.25
C SER A 227 9.41 -23.63 -29.74
N LEU A 228 10.22 -24.49 -29.11
CA LEU A 228 10.23 -24.65 -27.64
C LEU A 228 10.62 -23.36 -26.90
N LEU A 229 11.62 -22.63 -27.39
CA LEU A 229 12.02 -21.33 -26.82
C LEU A 229 10.93 -20.26 -26.97
N ILE A 230 10.20 -20.26 -28.08
CA ILE A 230 9.05 -19.36 -28.28
C ILE A 230 7.95 -19.70 -27.26
N LEU A 231 7.67 -20.99 -27.05
CA LEU A 231 6.69 -21.43 -26.07
C LEU A 231 7.10 -21.04 -24.65
N TRP A 232 8.36 -21.27 -24.26
CA TRP A 232 8.88 -20.85 -22.95
C TRP A 232 8.74 -19.33 -22.75
N ALA A 233 9.13 -18.54 -23.75
CA ALA A 233 9.00 -17.08 -23.71
C ALA A 233 7.55 -16.62 -23.58
N ALA A 234 6.61 -17.26 -24.28
CA ALA A 234 5.18 -16.95 -24.16
C ALA A 234 4.64 -17.25 -22.76
N ILE A 235 5.03 -18.39 -22.17
CA ILE A 235 4.63 -18.77 -20.80
C ILE A 235 5.17 -17.77 -19.77
N GLU A 236 6.43 -17.39 -19.90
CA GLU A 236 7.08 -16.41 -19.01
C GLU A 236 6.35 -15.05 -19.07
N LEU A 237 6.04 -14.56 -20.28
CA LEU A 237 5.28 -13.32 -20.46
C LEU A 237 3.86 -13.40 -19.88
N ILE A 238 3.20 -14.56 -19.99
CA ILE A 238 1.87 -14.78 -19.37
C ILE A 238 1.98 -14.71 -17.85
N HIS A 239 3.02 -15.31 -17.26
CA HIS A 239 3.21 -15.27 -15.81
C HIS A 239 3.36 -13.83 -15.31
N GLU A 240 4.14 -13.01 -16.01
CA GLU A 240 4.32 -11.61 -15.68
C GLU A 240 3.07 -10.76 -15.91
N GLU A 241 2.29 -11.07 -16.95
CA GLU A 241 0.99 -10.44 -17.19
C GLU A 241 0.01 -10.73 -16.04
N ILE A 242 -0.05 -11.98 -15.55
CA ILE A 242 -0.89 -12.37 -14.41
C ILE A 242 -0.46 -11.63 -13.15
N LYS A 243 0.85 -11.52 -12.89
CA LYS A 243 1.38 -10.76 -11.75
C LYS A 243 0.99 -9.28 -11.84
N ARG A 244 1.06 -8.68 -13.03
CA ARG A 244 0.63 -7.30 -13.26
C ARG A 244 -0.88 -7.10 -13.05
N LEU A 245 -1.71 -8.02 -13.52
CA LEU A 245 -3.17 -7.99 -13.33
C LEU A 245 -3.57 -8.10 -11.85
N LYS A 246 -2.78 -8.79 -11.01
CA LYS A 246 -2.98 -8.88 -9.56
C LYS A 246 -2.52 -7.62 -8.79
N GLY A 247 -2.11 -6.56 -9.49
CA GLY A 247 -1.62 -5.33 -8.88
C GLY A 247 -0.10 -5.29 -8.63
N GLY A 248 0.65 -6.26 -9.16
CA GLY A 248 2.10 -6.23 -9.17
C GLY A 248 2.64 -5.13 -10.10
N SER A 249 3.87 -4.66 -9.82
CA SER A 249 4.59 -3.74 -10.71
C SER A 249 4.99 -4.42 -12.02
N PHE A 250 5.26 -3.62 -13.05
CA PHE A 250 5.80 -4.12 -14.32
C PHE A 250 7.19 -4.72 -14.08
N ALA A 251 7.33 -6.05 -14.24
CA ALA A 251 8.60 -6.74 -14.08
C ALA A 251 9.50 -6.52 -15.30
N LEU A 252 10.14 -5.35 -15.33
CA LEU A 252 11.11 -4.97 -16.36
C LEU A 252 12.24 -6.02 -16.50
N GLU A 253 12.58 -6.71 -15.41
CA GLU A 253 13.59 -7.77 -15.37
C GLU A 253 13.26 -8.96 -16.28
N ALA A 254 12.04 -9.47 -16.22
CA ALA A 254 11.61 -10.61 -17.04
C ALA A 254 11.61 -10.26 -18.54
N PHE A 255 11.19 -9.03 -18.89
CA PHE A 255 11.20 -8.57 -20.27
C PHE A 255 12.63 -8.45 -20.84
N ILE A 256 13.57 -7.96 -20.04
CA ILE A 256 14.99 -7.88 -20.43
C ILE A 256 15.60 -9.28 -20.54
N ALA A 257 15.30 -10.20 -19.61
CA ALA A 257 15.75 -11.58 -19.66
C ALA A 257 15.29 -12.30 -20.94
N LEU A 258 14.03 -12.09 -21.33
CA LEU A 258 13.47 -12.61 -22.58
C LEU A 258 14.13 -12.01 -23.82
N ALA A 259 14.41 -10.71 -23.82
CA ALA A 259 15.14 -10.05 -24.91
C ALA A 259 16.56 -10.60 -25.06
N ILE A 260 17.27 -10.83 -23.96
CA ILE A 260 18.59 -11.46 -23.95
C ILE A 260 18.51 -12.89 -24.50
N ALA A 261 17.56 -13.70 -24.04
CA ALA A 261 17.37 -15.08 -24.51
C ALA A 261 17.08 -15.14 -26.03
N ALA A 262 16.23 -14.23 -26.53
CA ALA A 262 15.92 -14.13 -27.96
C ALA A 262 17.15 -13.73 -28.80
N LEU A 263 17.97 -12.80 -28.30
CA LEU A 263 19.20 -12.41 -28.99
C LEU A 263 20.26 -13.52 -28.98
N ILE A 264 20.43 -14.24 -27.86
CA ILE A 264 21.31 -15.41 -27.79
C ILE A 264 20.90 -16.45 -28.82
N ARG A 265 19.61 -16.77 -28.91
CA ARG A 265 19.08 -17.66 -29.96
C ARG A 265 19.47 -17.18 -31.36
N LYS A 266 19.31 -15.88 -31.64
CA LYS A 266 19.64 -15.29 -32.94
C LYS A 266 21.14 -15.39 -33.26
N ILE A 267 21.99 -15.17 -32.26
CA ILE A 267 23.46 -15.33 -32.37
C ILE A 267 23.82 -16.78 -32.69
N LEU A 268 23.22 -17.75 -31.99
CA LEU A 268 23.48 -19.18 -32.21
C LEU A 268 23.14 -19.61 -33.65
N ILE A 269 21.97 -19.20 -34.16
CA ILE A 269 21.56 -19.51 -35.54
C ILE A 269 22.52 -18.85 -36.55
N LEU A 270 22.88 -17.59 -36.32
CA LEU A 270 23.73 -16.85 -37.26
C LEU A 270 25.19 -17.33 -37.25
N SER A 271 25.68 -17.82 -36.11
CA SER A 271 27.02 -18.40 -35.97
C SER A 271 27.21 -19.69 -36.77
N LEU A 272 26.11 -20.36 -37.13
CA LEU A 272 26.11 -21.56 -37.97
C LEU A 272 26.05 -21.25 -39.47
N SER A 273 25.64 -20.03 -39.85
CA SER A 273 25.70 -19.57 -41.24
C SER A 273 27.05 -18.89 -41.53
N THR A 274 27.79 -19.35 -42.54
CA THR A 274 29.13 -18.83 -42.91
C THR A 274 29.13 -17.40 -43.47
N THR A 275 28.00 -16.68 -43.42
CA THR A 275 27.82 -15.36 -44.00
C THR A 275 27.49 -14.31 -42.92
N ASN A 276 28.45 -13.38 -42.73
CA ASN A 276 28.39 -12.13 -41.94
C ASN A 276 28.82 -12.17 -40.47
N THR A 277 30.14 -12.30 -40.24
CA THR A 277 30.82 -12.04 -38.96
C THR A 277 30.43 -10.70 -38.31
N MET A 278 30.16 -9.67 -39.12
CA MET A 278 29.76 -8.33 -38.65
C MET A 278 28.43 -8.34 -37.89
N ASN A 279 27.47 -9.15 -38.34
CA ASN A 279 26.16 -9.26 -37.70
C ASN A 279 26.27 -9.95 -36.33
N VAL A 280 27.12 -10.98 -36.22
CA VAL A 280 27.38 -11.68 -34.94
C VAL A 280 27.98 -10.71 -33.92
N LEU A 281 28.95 -9.88 -34.33
CA LEU A 281 29.56 -8.87 -33.46
C LEU A 281 28.52 -7.84 -32.96
N MET A 282 27.64 -7.38 -33.85
CA MET A 282 26.59 -6.42 -33.50
C MET A 282 25.58 -7.00 -32.50
N TYR A 283 25.12 -8.23 -32.70
CA TYR A 283 24.21 -8.88 -31.75
C TYR A 283 24.90 -9.16 -30.40
N GLY A 284 26.19 -9.51 -30.40
CA GLY A 284 26.99 -9.65 -29.18
C GLY A 284 27.07 -8.35 -28.37
N GLY A 285 27.29 -7.22 -29.04
CA GLY A 285 27.26 -5.89 -28.41
C GLY A 285 25.90 -5.55 -27.79
N LEU A 286 24.80 -5.87 -28.48
CA LEU A 286 23.44 -5.68 -27.98
C LEU A 286 23.14 -6.51 -26.73
N VAL A 287 23.59 -7.77 -26.68
CA VAL A 287 23.43 -8.62 -25.49
C VAL A 287 24.20 -8.05 -24.30
N LEU A 288 25.42 -7.53 -24.50
CA LEU A 288 26.19 -6.86 -23.45
C LEU A 288 25.44 -5.64 -22.89
N CYS A 289 24.90 -4.77 -23.74
CA CYS A 289 24.13 -3.60 -23.32
C CYS A 289 22.89 -3.98 -22.49
N LEU A 290 22.16 -5.02 -22.93
CA LEU A 290 21.00 -5.52 -22.18
C LEU A 290 21.40 -6.19 -20.86
N GLY A 291 22.52 -6.91 -20.83
CA GLY A 291 23.08 -7.50 -19.61
C GLY A 291 23.46 -6.45 -18.56
N ILE A 292 24.10 -5.35 -18.99
CA ILE A 292 24.39 -4.21 -18.11
C ILE A 292 23.09 -3.57 -17.60
N SER A 293 22.10 -3.39 -18.48
CA SER A 293 20.80 -2.83 -18.10
C SER A 293 20.09 -3.70 -17.06
N TYR A 294 20.09 -5.03 -17.28
CA TYR A 294 19.56 -6.01 -16.32
C TYR A 294 20.26 -5.90 -14.96
N TRP A 295 21.59 -5.88 -14.95
CA TRP A 295 22.38 -5.78 -13.72
C TRP A 295 22.07 -4.51 -12.92
N LEU A 296 21.95 -3.35 -13.58
CA LEU A 296 21.61 -2.08 -12.94
C LEU A 296 20.22 -2.09 -12.30
N ILE A 297 19.24 -2.69 -12.97
CA ILE A 297 17.86 -2.76 -12.48
C ILE A 297 17.78 -3.63 -11.23
N VAL A 298 18.32 -4.85 -11.29
CA VAL A 298 18.33 -5.82 -10.17
C VAL A 298 19.10 -5.30 -8.96
N HIS A 299 20.20 -4.57 -9.19
CA HIS A 299 21.00 -4.01 -8.10
C HIS A 299 20.28 -2.87 -7.37
N LYS A 300 19.49 -2.06 -8.10
CA LYS A 300 18.71 -0.96 -7.52
C LYS A 300 17.52 -1.45 -6.69
N THR A 301 16.86 -2.52 -7.11
CA THR A 301 15.76 -3.15 -6.33
C THR A 301 16.25 -3.69 -4.99
N LYS A 302 17.43 -4.34 -4.95
CA LYS A 302 18.04 -4.86 -3.70
C LYS A 302 18.49 -3.80 -2.69
N LEU A 303 18.63 -2.54 -3.09
CA LEU A 303 19.03 -1.44 -2.20
C LEU A 303 17.83 -0.73 -1.55
N ASN A 304 16.62 -0.98 -2.05
CA ASN A 304 15.37 -0.34 -1.61
C ASN A 304 14.43 -1.25 -0.80
N ASP A 305 14.75 -2.55 -0.71
CA ASP A 305 14.09 -3.53 0.16
C ASP A 305 14.93 -3.76 1.43
#